data_AF-A0A2T7US33-F1
#
_entry.id   AF-A0A2T7US33-F1
#
_cell.length_a   1.000
_cell.length_b   1.000
_cell.length_c   1.000
_cell.angle_alpha   90.00
_cell.angle_beta   90.00
_cell.angle_gamma   90.00
#
_symmetry.space_group_name_H-M   'P 1'
#
loop_
_entity.id
_entity.type
_entity.pdbx_description
1 polymer ?
#
loop_
_entity_poly.entity_id
_entity_poly.type
_entity_poly.pdbx_seq_one_letter_code
_entity_poly.pdbx_strand_id
1 'polypeptide(L)'
;MPDLEDLMTEAEIEALLAAAGLVPGAAPLTKQQLTDRIMAILDRDWPLAMREASPVEYAAWRDAAEPARLRAVEANLFNIRLAAYRQAVARLALFRLAEGRAAVSETLATGDLDAEGQPLFQTVIVQAAIAPLPAQIERPVIDPLSGEQTGSESLANPSIAEDEAARAAAQALIAATPAAVVAFAAA
;
A
#
# COMPACT_ATOMS: atom_id res chain seq x y z
N MET A 1 44.48 -3.89 -10.86
CA MET A 1 43.28 -3.04 -10.94
C MET A 1 42.34 -3.82 -11.84
N PRO A 2 41.19 -4.32 -11.37
CA PRO A 2 40.29 -5.05 -12.26
C PRO A 2 39.85 -4.07 -13.36
N ASP A 3 39.94 -4.49 -14.61
CA ASP A 3 39.56 -3.66 -15.74
C ASP A 3 38.07 -3.31 -15.67
N LEU A 4 37.73 -2.09 -16.07
CA LEU A 4 36.35 -1.58 -16.11
C LEU A 4 35.44 -2.37 -17.08
N GLU A 5 35.97 -3.38 -17.77
CA GLU A 5 35.27 -4.26 -18.72
C GLU A 5 34.56 -5.46 -18.05
N ASP A 6 34.80 -5.74 -16.76
CA ASP A 6 34.23 -6.90 -16.04
C ASP A 6 32.96 -6.59 -15.20
N LEU A 7 32.42 -5.38 -15.26
CA LEU A 7 31.17 -5.02 -14.58
C LEU A 7 29.97 -5.23 -15.50
N MET A 8 28.89 -5.84 -14.98
CA MET A 8 27.63 -5.93 -15.71
C MET A 8 27.21 -4.55 -16.23
N THR A 9 26.82 -4.47 -17.49
CA THR A 9 26.31 -3.24 -18.08
C THR A 9 24.96 -2.85 -17.48
N GLU A 10 24.59 -1.57 -17.52
CA GLU A 10 23.31 -1.10 -17.00
C GLU A 10 22.13 -1.84 -17.65
N ALA A 11 22.22 -2.11 -18.96
CA ALA A 11 21.19 -2.84 -19.69
C ALA A 11 21.03 -4.30 -19.21
N GLU A 12 22.13 -4.97 -18.87
CA GLU A 12 22.10 -6.33 -18.31
C GLU A 12 21.50 -6.34 -16.91
N ILE A 13 21.82 -5.32 -16.09
CA ILE A 13 21.21 -5.15 -14.76
C ILE A 13 19.71 -4.93 -14.90
N GLU A 14 19.26 -4.02 -15.77
CA GLU A 14 17.84 -3.77 -16.00
C GLU A 14 17.09 -5.01 -16.49
N ALA A 15 17.69 -5.76 -17.43
CA ALA A 15 17.10 -7.01 -17.92
C ALA A 15 16.98 -8.07 -16.80
N LEU A 16 17.97 -8.18 -15.92
CA LEU A 16 17.96 -9.10 -14.78
C LEU A 16 16.87 -8.72 -13.78
N LEU A 17 16.75 -7.43 -13.45
CA LEU A 17 15.68 -6.92 -12.57
C LEU A 17 14.30 -7.14 -13.17
N ALA A 18 14.14 -6.89 -14.47
CA ALA A 18 12.89 -7.14 -15.18
C ALA A 18 12.50 -8.63 -15.14
N ALA A 19 13.45 -9.53 -15.41
CA ALA A 19 13.24 -10.98 -15.31
C ALA A 19 12.90 -11.42 -13.87
N ALA A 20 13.45 -10.74 -12.86
CA ALA A 20 13.12 -10.96 -11.45
C ALA A 20 11.72 -10.43 -11.06
N GLY A 21 11.11 -9.57 -11.89
CA GLY A 21 9.88 -8.84 -11.57
C GLY A 21 10.11 -7.63 -10.65
N LEU A 22 11.35 -7.14 -10.58
CA LEU A 22 11.77 -6.02 -9.74
C LEU A 22 11.76 -4.70 -10.53
N VAL A 23 10.63 -4.41 -11.15
CA VAL A 23 10.40 -3.14 -11.86
C VAL A 23 9.57 -2.19 -11.00
N PRO A 24 9.70 -0.86 -11.20
CA PRO A 24 8.85 0.11 -10.53
C PRO A 24 7.36 -0.19 -10.75
N GLY A 25 6.58 -0.22 -9.66
CA GLY A 25 5.15 -0.51 -9.71
C GLY A 25 4.77 -1.98 -9.54
N ALA A 26 5.74 -2.90 -9.53
CA ALA A 26 5.48 -4.30 -9.22
C ALA A 26 5.04 -4.50 -7.76
N ALA A 27 4.44 -5.67 -7.48
CA ALA A 27 4.09 -6.03 -6.11
C ALA A 27 5.36 -6.13 -5.23
N PRO A 28 5.36 -5.55 -4.03
CA PRO A 28 6.51 -5.65 -3.13
C PRO A 28 6.72 -7.09 -2.68
N LEU A 29 7.98 -7.52 -2.66
CA LEU A 29 8.39 -8.83 -2.17
C LEU A 29 8.77 -8.74 -0.69
N THR A 30 8.45 -9.79 0.07
CA THR A 30 9.04 -9.99 1.39
C THR A 30 10.55 -10.24 1.27
N LYS A 31 11.29 -10.10 2.38
CA LYS A 31 12.73 -10.39 2.42
C LYS A 31 13.05 -11.81 1.93
N GLN A 32 12.22 -12.80 2.32
CA GLN A 32 12.41 -14.18 1.90
C GLN A 32 12.17 -14.33 0.40
N GLN A 33 11.05 -13.80 -0.11
CA GLN A 33 10.73 -13.87 -1.55
C GLN A 33 11.78 -13.17 -2.42
N LEU A 34 12.30 -12.02 -1.98
CA LEU A 34 13.38 -11.33 -2.68
C LEU A 34 14.65 -12.19 -2.71
N THR A 35 15.01 -12.77 -1.57
CA THR A 35 16.15 -13.70 -1.47
C THR A 35 15.97 -14.89 -2.40
N ASP A 36 14.81 -15.54 -2.36
CA ASP A 36 14.50 -16.71 -3.21
C ASP A 36 14.56 -16.34 -4.70
N ARG A 37 14.10 -15.14 -5.08
CA ARG A 37 14.17 -14.64 -6.45
C ARG A 37 15.61 -14.46 -6.93
N ILE A 38 16.44 -13.85 -6.08
CA ILE A 38 17.87 -13.62 -6.36
C ILE A 38 18.60 -14.97 -6.43
N MET A 39 18.31 -15.89 -5.50
CA MET A 39 18.89 -17.23 -5.48
C MET A 39 18.45 -18.08 -6.67
N ALA A 40 17.22 -17.95 -7.15
CA ALA A 40 16.77 -18.64 -8.36
C ALA A 40 17.53 -18.18 -9.61
N ILE A 41 17.86 -16.89 -9.71
CA ILE A 41 18.70 -16.35 -10.79
C ILE A 41 20.12 -16.88 -10.66
N LEU A 42 20.67 -16.85 -9.45
CA LEU A 42 21.99 -17.43 -9.13
C LEU A 42 22.07 -18.91 -9.52
N ASP A 43 21.09 -19.71 -9.11
CA ASP A 43 21.08 -21.16 -9.35
C ASP A 43 20.90 -21.51 -10.83
N ARG A 44 20.21 -20.65 -11.60
CA ARG A 44 20.07 -20.78 -13.05
C ARG A 44 21.39 -20.52 -13.78
N ASP A 45 22.07 -19.43 -13.43
CA ASP A 45 23.25 -18.95 -14.15
C ASP A 45 24.55 -19.61 -13.63
N TRP A 46 24.57 -19.96 -12.34
CA TRP A 46 25.67 -20.65 -11.64
C TRP A 46 25.12 -21.81 -10.79
N PRO A 47 24.78 -22.96 -11.38
CA PRO A 47 24.42 -24.16 -10.62
C PRO A 47 25.54 -24.58 -9.66
N LEU A 48 25.20 -25.26 -8.55
CA LEU A 48 26.16 -25.62 -7.49
C LEU A 48 27.39 -26.36 -8.04
N ALA A 49 27.20 -27.34 -8.92
CA ALA A 49 28.30 -28.11 -9.51
C ALA A 49 29.32 -27.22 -10.27
N MET A 50 28.85 -26.15 -10.91
CA MET A 50 29.72 -25.20 -11.61
C MET A 50 30.49 -24.31 -10.63
N ARG A 51 29.85 -23.90 -9.53
CA ARG A 51 30.51 -23.14 -8.46
C ARG A 51 31.64 -23.92 -7.82
N GLU A 52 31.43 -25.22 -7.60
CA GLU A 52 32.44 -26.12 -7.02
C GLU A 52 33.58 -26.41 -8.01
N ALA A 53 33.27 -26.53 -9.31
CA ALA A 53 34.27 -26.73 -10.35
C ALA A 53 35.18 -25.50 -10.57
N SER A 54 34.61 -24.29 -10.46
CA SER A 54 35.31 -23.02 -10.71
C SER A 54 35.06 -21.98 -9.61
N PRO A 55 35.59 -22.17 -8.39
CA PRO A 55 35.32 -21.25 -7.27
C PRO A 55 35.88 -19.83 -7.49
N VAL A 56 36.97 -19.69 -8.25
CA VAL A 56 37.59 -18.38 -8.55
C VAL A 56 36.72 -17.58 -9.53
N GLU A 57 36.24 -18.21 -10.59
CA GLU A 57 35.36 -17.56 -11.59
C GLU A 57 34.02 -17.20 -10.95
N TYR A 58 33.48 -18.06 -10.09
CA TYR A 58 32.27 -17.77 -9.33
C TYR A 58 32.44 -16.55 -8.41
N ALA A 59 33.58 -16.44 -7.71
CA ALA A 59 33.87 -15.29 -6.87
C ALA A 59 33.93 -13.99 -7.69
N ALA A 60 34.60 -14.01 -8.85
CA ALA A 60 34.67 -12.87 -9.75
C ALA A 60 33.27 -12.46 -10.27
N TRP A 61 32.47 -13.43 -10.72
CA TRP A 61 31.09 -13.16 -11.15
C TRP A 61 30.23 -12.57 -10.03
N ARG A 62 30.32 -13.11 -8.81
CA ARG A 62 29.55 -12.63 -7.65
C ARG A 62 29.90 -11.17 -7.35
N ASP A 63 31.18 -10.83 -7.39
CA ASP A 63 31.65 -9.47 -7.14
C ASP A 63 31.17 -8.52 -8.26
N ALA A 64 31.15 -8.98 -9.51
CA ALA A 64 30.58 -8.24 -10.65
C ALA A 64 29.05 -8.08 -10.59
N ALA A 65 28.33 -9.00 -9.96
CA ALA A 65 26.87 -8.99 -9.81
C ALA A 65 26.37 -8.15 -8.61
N GLU A 66 27.26 -7.68 -7.74
CA GLU A 66 26.89 -6.90 -6.55
C GLU A 66 26.07 -5.63 -6.88
N PRO A 67 26.39 -4.83 -7.92
CA PRO A 67 25.56 -3.69 -8.32
C PRO A 67 24.11 -4.09 -8.64
N ALA A 68 23.91 -5.20 -9.37
CA ALA A 68 22.58 -5.71 -9.69
C ALA A 68 21.81 -6.10 -8.41
N ARG A 69 22.50 -6.71 -7.44
CA ARG A 69 21.91 -7.07 -6.13
C ARG A 69 21.48 -5.84 -5.34
N LEU A 70 22.28 -4.78 -5.33
CA LEU A 70 21.93 -3.52 -4.65
C LEU A 70 20.71 -2.87 -5.33
N ARG A 71 20.70 -2.79 -6.66
CA ARG A 71 19.57 -2.26 -7.44
C ARG A 71 18.29 -3.07 -7.21
N ALA A 72 18.39 -4.40 -7.06
CA ALA A 72 17.26 -5.26 -6.73
C ALA A 72 16.62 -4.90 -5.39
N VAL A 73 17.45 -4.63 -4.37
CA VAL A 73 16.99 -4.19 -3.04
C VAL A 73 16.33 -2.81 -3.13
N GLU A 74 16.94 -1.87 -3.85
CA GLU A 74 16.40 -0.51 -4.06
C GLU A 74 15.05 -0.53 -4.78
N ALA A 75 14.93 -1.32 -5.84
CA ALA A 75 13.69 -1.48 -6.59
C ALA A 75 12.58 -2.08 -5.72
N ASN A 76 12.89 -3.11 -4.92
CA ASN A 76 11.90 -3.67 -4.00
C ASN A 76 11.50 -2.66 -2.91
N LEU A 77 12.46 -1.90 -2.37
CA LEU A 77 12.17 -0.86 -1.38
C LEU A 77 11.29 0.26 -1.96
N PHE A 78 11.52 0.63 -3.21
CA PHE A 78 10.65 1.56 -3.93
C PHE A 78 9.21 1.02 -4.01
N ASN A 79 9.04 -0.25 -4.40
CA ASN A 79 7.74 -0.89 -4.49
C ASN A 79 7.03 -1.00 -3.13
N ILE A 80 7.78 -1.27 -2.04
CA ILE A 80 7.25 -1.26 -0.67
C ILE A 80 6.71 0.13 -0.31
N ARG A 81 7.49 1.17 -0.57
CA ARG A 81 7.09 2.56 -0.30
C ARG A 81 5.87 2.97 -1.12
N LEU A 82 5.83 2.59 -2.40
CA LEU A 82 4.71 2.85 -3.29
C LEU A 82 3.42 2.17 -2.79
N ALA A 83 3.52 0.89 -2.39
CA ALA A 83 2.38 0.17 -1.84
C ALA A 83 1.87 0.81 -0.54
N ALA A 84 2.77 1.18 0.37
CA ALA A 84 2.42 1.84 1.62
C ALA A 84 1.79 3.23 1.38
N TYR A 85 2.32 4.00 0.45
CA TYR A 85 1.75 5.29 0.03
C TYR A 85 0.32 5.13 -0.49
N ARG A 86 0.09 4.20 -1.42
CA ARG A 86 -1.25 3.91 -1.97
C ARG A 86 -2.23 3.50 -0.87
N GLN A 87 -1.80 2.67 0.08
CA GLN A 87 -2.63 2.30 1.24
C GLN A 87 -2.98 3.51 2.12
N ALA A 88 -2.04 4.40 2.38
CA ALA A 88 -2.30 5.62 3.15
C ALA A 88 -3.26 6.57 2.43
N VAL A 89 -3.10 6.76 1.12
CA VAL A 89 -4.04 7.55 0.30
C VAL A 89 -5.43 6.94 0.35
N ALA A 90 -5.55 5.62 0.15
CA ALA A 90 -6.83 4.92 0.24
C ALA A 90 -7.46 5.05 1.64
N ARG A 91 -6.67 4.98 2.71
CA ARG A 91 -7.13 5.17 4.08
C ARG A 91 -7.72 6.56 4.30
N LEU A 92 -7.10 7.60 3.72
CA LEU A 92 -7.60 8.97 3.79
C LEU A 92 -8.81 9.24 2.88
N ALA A 93 -8.99 8.47 1.81
CA ALA A 93 -10.17 8.57 0.96
C ALA A 93 -11.45 8.07 1.65
N LEU A 94 -11.34 7.22 2.67
CA LEU A 94 -12.48 6.81 3.50
C LEU A 94 -13.02 8.00 4.30
N PHE A 95 -14.34 8.03 4.49
CA PHE A 95 -15.01 9.00 5.35
C PHE A 95 -14.52 8.86 6.80
N ARG A 96 -14.59 9.95 7.56
CA ARG A 96 -14.23 9.97 8.99
C ARG A 96 -15.39 9.47 9.82
N LEU A 97 -15.13 8.58 10.78
CA LEU A 97 -16.21 7.98 11.57
C LEU A 97 -16.95 9.03 12.44
N ALA A 98 -16.24 10.04 12.93
CA ALA A 98 -16.81 11.15 13.69
C ALA A 98 -17.67 12.13 12.84
N GLU A 99 -17.57 12.06 11.51
CA GLU A 99 -18.30 12.95 10.59
C GLU A 99 -19.41 12.22 9.83
N GLY A 100 -19.27 10.90 9.64
CA GLY A 100 -20.19 10.13 8.79
C GLY A 100 -20.09 10.54 7.32
N ARG A 101 -21.20 10.43 6.59
CA ARG A 101 -21.28 10.81 5.17
C ARG A 101 -22.71 11.14 4.79
N ALA A 102 -22.92 12.25 4.10
CA ALA A 102 -24.25 12.59 3.55
C ALA A 102 -24.70 11.57 2.47
N ALA A 103 -26.00 11.51 2.23
CA ALA A 103 -26.53 10.73 1.11
C ALA A 103 -26.03 11.32 -0.22
N VAL A 104 -25.73 10.46 -1.18
CA VAL A 104 -25.41 10.86 -2.56
C VAL A 104 -26.67 10.68 -3.37
N SER A 105 -27.03 11.72 -4.12
CA SER A 105 -28.18 11.71 -5.00
C SER A 105 -27.78 12.10 -6.42
N GLU A 106 -28.47 11.52 -7.39
CA GLU A 106 -28.29 11.78 -8.81
C GLU A 106 -29.63 12.20 -9.42
N THR A 107 -29.57 13.15 -10.34
CA THR A 107 -30.74 13.58 -11.11
C THR A 107 -30.82 12.72 -12.36
N LEU A 108 -31.87 11.91 -12.45
CA LEU A 108 -32.10 10.98 -13.56
C LEU A 108 -33.36 11.39 -14.32
N ALA A 109 -33.32 11.24 -15.65
CA ALA A 109 -34.53 11.37 -16.45
C ALA A 109 -35.50 10.25 -16.05
N THR A 110 -36.77 10.57 -15.84
CA THR A 110 -37.78 9.56 -15.50
C THR A 110 -38.16 8.70 -16.70
N GLY A 111 -37.91 9.18 -17.92
CA GLY A 111 -38.42 8.62 -19.17
C GLY A 111 -39.73 9.25 -19.61
N ASP A 112 -40.33 10.11 -18.79
CA ASP A 112 -41.55 10.85 -19.10
C ASP A 112 -41.23 12.24 -19.66
N LEU A 113 -42.19 12.78 -20.41
CA LEU A 113 -42.16 14.15 -20.89
C LEU A 113 -43.23 14.98 -20.16
N ASP A 114 -42.97 16.26 -19.93
CA ASP A 114 -43.98 17.20 -19.45
C ASP A 114 -44.97 17.60 -20.56
N ALA A 115 -45.93 18.48 -20.24
CA ALA A 115 -46.95 18.92 -21.19
C ALA A 115 -46.38 19.70 -22.38
N GLU A 116 -45.17 20.24 -22.22
CA GLU A 116 -44.40 20.99 -23.21
C GLU A 116 -43.38 20.11 -23.95
N GLY A 117 -43.40 18.79 -23.72
CA GLY A 117 -42.55 17.81 -24.38
C GLY A 117 -41.10 17.78 -23.89
N GLN A 118 -40.79 18.38 -22.74
CA GLN A 118 -39.47 18.35 -22.13
C GLN A 118 -39.31 17.15 -21.20
N PRO A 119 -38.11 16.55 -21.11
CA PRO A 119 -37.87 15.41 -20.23
C PRO A 119 -38.03 15.79 -18.76
N LEU A 120 -38.81 14.98 -18.03
CA LEU A 120 -38.93 15.08 -16.59
C LEU A 120 -37.73 14.44 -15.91
N PHE A 121 -37.28 15.08 -14.83
CA PHE A 121 -36.17 14.61 -14.03
C PHE A 121 -36.60 14.39 -12.58
N GLN A 122 -36.03 13.37 -11.96
CA GLN A 122 -36.19 13.11 -10.53
C GLN A 122 -34.85 12.94 -9.85
N THR A 123 -34.80 13.30 -8.57
CA THR A 123 -33.62 13.08 -7.74
C THR A 123 -33.74 11.71 -7.06
N VAL A 124 -32.81 10.81 -7.36
CA VAL A 124 -32.74 9.47 -6.77
C VAL A 124 -31.54 9.40 -5.85
N ILE A 125 -31.74 8.91 -4.63
CA ILE A 125 -30.62 8.63 -3.71
C ILE A 125 -29.93 7.36 -4.20
N VAL A 126 -28.71 7.50 -4.70
CA VAL A 126 -27.89 6.37 -5.19
C VAL A 126 -27.03 5.77 -4.07
N GLN A 127 -26.77 6.52 -3.00
CA GLN A 127 -26.08 6.02 -1.82
C GLN A 127 -26.68 6.63 -0.55
N ALA A 128 -27.08 5.78 0.40
CA ALA A 128 -27.66 6.23 1.66
C ALA A 128 -26.65 7.01 2.53
N ALA A 129 -27.18 7.91 3.35
CA ALA A 129 -26.38 8.61 4.36
C ALA A 129 -25.86 7.63 5.41
N ILE A 130 -24.68 7.94 5.95
CA ILE A 130 -24.06 7.25 7.08
C ILE A 130 -24.00 8.27 8.22
N ALA A 131 -24.66 7.96 9.33
CA ALA A 131 -24.63 8.83 10.49
C ALA A 131 -23.22 8.86 11.12
N PRO A 132 -22.79 10.00 11.70
CA PRO A 132 -21.59 10.06 12.53
C PRO A 132 -21.69 9.09 13.71
N LEU A 133 -20.57 8.52 14.12
CA LEU A 133 -20.50 7.83 15.41
C LEU A 133 -20.63 8.84 16.56
N PRO A 134 -21.27 8.45 17.68
CA PRO A 134 -21.35 9.32 18.85
C PRO A 134 -19.94 9.54 19.43
N ALA A 135 -19.63 10.77 19.83
CA ALA A 135 -18.34 11.12 20.41
C ALA A 135 -18.06 10.40 21.74
N GLN A 136 -19.13 10.07 22.47
CA GLN A 136 -19.07 9.36 23.74
C GLN A 136 -19.95 8.12 23.69
N ILE A 137 -19.52 7.08 24.42
CA ILE A 137 -20.28 5.86 24.66
C ILE A 137 -20.45 5.67 26.16
N GLU A 138 -21.55 5.03 26.54
CA GLU A 138 -21.82 4.69 27.93
C GLU A 138 -21.29 3.29 28.23
N ARG A 139 -20.46 3.17 29.27
CA ARG A 139 -20.04 1.87 29.81
C ARG A 139 -20.76 1.63 31.15
N PRO A 140 -21.43 0.49 31.35
CA PRO A 140 -22.05 0.19 32.63
C PRO A 140 -20.97 0.01 33.71
N VAL A 141 -21.21 0.58 34.88
CA VAL A 141 -20.41 0.35 36.09
C VAL A 141 -21.04 -0.80 36.86
N ILE A 142 -20.29 -1.88 37.06
CA ILE A 142 -20.75 -3.09 37.74
C ILE A 142 -20.10 -3.16 39.13
N ASP A 143 -20.90 -3.41 40.16
CA ASP A 143 -20.40 -3.69 41.51
C ASP A 143 -19.64 -5.03 41.51
N PRO A 144 -18.37 -5.06 41.93
CA PRO A 144 -17.56 -6.27 41.86
C PRO A 144 -17.97 -7.36 42.87
N LEU A 145 -18.74 -7.02 43.91
CA LEU A 145 -19.22 -7.92 44.96
C LEU A 145 -20.62 -8.44 44.65
N SER A 146 -21.55 -7.58 44.23
CA SER A 146 -22.93 -7.98 43.95
C SER A 146 -23.18 -8.37 42.49
N GLY A 147 -22.34 -7.91 41.56
CA GLY A 147 -22.53 -8.11 40.12
C GLY A 147 -23.64 -7.25 39.50
N GLU A 148 -24.25 -6.36 40.28
CA GLU A 148 -25.32 -5.47 39.82
C GLU A 148 -24.74 -4.22 39.15
N GLN A 149 -25.48 -3.67 38.18
CA GLN A 149 -25.14 -2.39 37.58
C GLN A 149 -25.48 -1.25 38.55
N THR A 150 -24.47 -0.49 38.97
CA THR A 150 -24.62 0.63 39.92
C THR A 150 -24.63 1.99 39.24
N GLY A 151 -24.37 2.05 37.94
CA GLY A 151 -24.45 3.27 37.14
C GLY A 151 -23.94 3.09 35.72
N SER A 152 -23.67 4.21 35.05
CA SER A 152 -22.94 4.27 33.79
C SER A 152 -21.88 5.35 33.86
N GLU A 153 -20.79 5.15 33.12
CA GLU A 153 -19.76 6.14 32.90
C GLU A 153 -19.70 6.49 31.41
N SER A 154 -19.55 7.78 31.14
CA SER A 154 -19.37 8.28 29.79
C SER A 154 -17.90 8.26 29.42
N LEU A 155 -17.58 7.59 28.30
CA LEU A 155 -16.23 7.44 27.78
C LEU A 155 -16.14 7.97 26.36
N ALA A 156 -14.97 8.49 25.98
CA ALA A 156 -14.69 8.79 24.58
C ALA A 156 -14.83 7.52 23.73
N ASN A 157 -15.42 7.65 22.55
CA ASN A 157 -15.65 6.50 21.65
C ASN A 157 -14.30 5.97 21.12
N PRO A 158 -13.89 4.75 21.47
CA PRO A 158 -12.59 4.21 21.08
C PRO A 158 -12.45 4.08 19.55
N SER A 159 -13.53 3.78 18.84
CA SER A 159 -13.50 3.65 17.37
C SER A 159 -13.18 4.98 16.67
N ILE A 160 -13.62 6.11 17.25
CA ILE A 160 -13.26 7.44 16.72
C ILE A 160 -11.78 7.72 16.97
N ALA A 161 -11.28 7.44 18.18
CA ALA A 161 -9.87 7.64 18.51
C ALA A 161 -8.95 6.77 17.62
N GLU A 162 -9.33 5.52 17.36
CA GLU A 162 -8.63 4.63 16.43
C GLU A 162 -8.67 5.13 14.98
N ASP A 163 -9.82 5.64 14.52
CA ASP A 163 -9.95 6.24 13.19
C ASP A 163 -9.01 7.44 13.04
N GLU A 164 -9.03 8.38 13.97
CA GLU A 164 -8.18 9.56 13.96
C GLU A 164 -6.69 9.21 14.01
N ALA A 165 -6.29 8.28 14.88
CA ALA A 165 -4.92 7.81 14.98
C ALA A 165 -4.43 7.18 13.66
N ALA A 166 -5.25 6.33 13.04
CA ALA A 166 -4.91 5.72 11.76
C ALA A 166 -4.84 6.75 10.61
N ARG A 167 -5.68 7.79 10.64
CA ARG A 167 -5.60 8.89 9.66
C ARG A 167 -4.36 9.76 9.87
N ALA A 168 -4.01 10.07 11.11
CA ALA A 168 -2.78 10.79 11.42
C ALA A 168 -1.54 10.01 10.97
N ALA A 169 -1.52 8.68 11.21
CA ALA A 169 -0.46 7.80 10.73
C ALA A 169 -0.37 7.78 9.19
N ALA A 170 -1.50 7.73 8.49
CA ALA A 170 -1.54 7.80 7.03
C ALA A 170 -1.02 9.14 6.50
N GLN A 171 -1.38 10.25 7.13
CA GLN A 171 -0.86 11.58 6.78
C GLN A 171 0.65 11.67 6.99
N ALA A 172 1.16 11.18 8.12
CA ALA A 172 2.60 11.14 8.41
C ALA A 172 3.36 10.29 7.38
N LEU A 173 2.80 9.14 6.98
CA LEU A 173 3.39 8.29 5.95
C LEU A 173 3.46 9.00 4.60
N ILE A 174 2.38 9.66 4.18
CA ILE A 174 2.35 10.46 2.94
C ILE A 174 3.41 11.57 2.99
N ALA A 175 3.50 12.30 4.10
CA ALA A 175 4.48 13.38 4.27
C ALA A 175 5.93 12.88 4.25
N ALA A 176 6.18 11.67 4.77
CA ALA A 176 7.51 11.04 4.76
C ALA A 176 7.83 10.32 3.44
N THR A 177 6.88 10.20 2.51
CA THR A 177 7.08 9.46 1.26
C THR A 177 7.98 10.25 0.30
N PRO A 178 9.04 9.65 -0.26
CA PRO A 178 9.91 10.34 -1.22
C PRO A 178 9.16 10.85 -2.45
N ALA A 179 9.55 12.04 -2.95
CA ALA A 179 8.90 12.69 -4.09
C ALA A 179 8.83 11.81 -5.35
N ALA A 180 9.87 11.01 -5.63
CA ALA A 180 9.89 10.09 -6.77
C ALA A 180 8.77 9.02 -6.70
N VAL A 181 8.43 8.54 -5.49
CA VAL A 181 7.34 7.58 -5.29
C VAL A 181 5.99 8.26 -5.51
N VAL A 182 5.82 9.48 -5.00
CA VAL A 182 4.60 10.28 -5.19
C VAL A 182 4.37 10.59 -6.67
N ALA A 183 5.42 11.03 -7.38
CA ALA A 183 5.36 11.32 -8.81
C ALA A 183 4.96 10.08 -9.63
N PHE A 184 5.55 8.91 -9.31
CA PHE A 184 5.18 7.65 -9.96
C PHE A 184 3.73 7.25 -9.68
N ALA A 185 3.21 7.49 -8.47
CA ALA A 185 1.85 7.14 -8.12
C ALA A 185 0.79 8.03 -8.81
N ALA A 186 1.18 9.23 -9.24
CA ALA A 186 0.33 10.20 -9.91
C ALA A 186 0.38 10.13 -11.45
N ALA A 187 1.31 9.35 -12.00
CA ALA A 187 1.45 9.08 -13.44
C ALA A 187 0.50 7.96 -13.89
#